data_AF-A0A7Y3DCH7-F1
#
_entry.id   AF-A0A7Y3DCH7-F1
#
_cell.length_a   1.000
_cell.length_b   1.000
_cell.length_c   1.000
_cell.angle_alpha   90.00
_cell.angle_beta   90.00
_cell.angle_gamma   90.00
#
_symmetry.space_group_name_H-M   'P 1'
#
loop_
_entity.id
_entity.type
_entity.pdbx_description
1 polymer ?
#
loop_
_entity_poly.entity_id
_entity_poly.type
_entity_poly.pdbx_seq_one_letter_code
_entity_poly.pdbx_strand_id
1 'polypeptide(L)'
;MEFFTGARFHGDVLALERFRPGYRFWTHVFSHPDGSIVFGSAETGALLASFPARGDWAHEGRYSQEGIEELVADRSFPRRLGDRRDHVAEIIEPFTGPVIHNPTRGNFVSPNVGLYGGFLEEWGRIYERFGVPADLGLAQALVESGFSGDVKSEARAIGFCQFLPRNWQRLDRLTDHVIEVENQTTQAAYCAAYLAVLATKYGSFVPALSEHHAGSTNVGRT
;
A
#
# COMPACT_ATOMS: atom_id res chain seq x y z
N MET A 1 7.67 17.61 -19.28
CA MET A 1 7.14 16.29 -18.85
C MET A 1 6.84 16.30 -17.36
N GLU A 2 7.80 16.70 -16.50
CA GLU A 2 7.63 16.82 -15.03
C GLU A 2 6.37 17.58 -14.59
N PHE A 3 6.05 18.74 -15.19
CA PHE A 3 4.84 19.51 -14.84
C PHE A 3 3.53 18.73 -15.04
N PHE A 4 3.43 17.90 -16.08
CA PHE A 4 2.23 17.10 -16.34
C PHE A 4 2.13 15.90 -15.39
N THR A 5 3.25 15.26 -15.10
CA THR A 5 3.33 14.15 -14.13
C THR A 5 2.95 14.62 -12.73
N GLY A 6 3.51 15.74 -12.28
CA GLY A 6 3.19 16.32 -10.97
C GLY A 6 1.72 16.75 -10.87
N ALA A 7 1.17 17.38 -11.92
CA ALA A 7 -0.24 17.74 -11.96
C ALA A 7 -1.17 16.52 -11.89
N ARG A 8 -0.84 15.43 -12.60
CA ARG A 8 -1.60 14.18 -12.56
C ARG A 8 -1.58 13.57 -11.15
N PHE A 9 -0.40 13.42 -10.57
CA PHE A 9 -0.26 12.87 -9.23
C PHE A 9 -1.00 13.71 -8.18
N HIS A 10 -0.90 15.04 -8.25
CA HIS A 10 -1.65 15.91 -7.37
C HIS A 10 -3.17 15.77 -7.55
N GLY A 11 -3.65 15.69 -8.80
CA GLY A 11 -5.06 15.42 -9.10
C GLY A 11 -5.55 14.09 -8.52
N ASP A 12 -4.71 13.06 -8.55
CA ASP A 12 -5.01 11.76 -7.96
C ASP A 12 -5.11 11.82 -6.43
N VAL A 13 -4.20 12.55 -5.78
CA VAL A 13 -4.27 12.76 -4.32
C VAL A 13 -5.54 13.52 -3.94
N LEU A 14 -5.90 14.58 -4.67
CA LEU A 14 -7.14 15.33 -4.45
C LEU A 14 -8.38 14.43 -4.66
N ALA A 15 -8.35 13.54 -5.64
CA ALA A 15 -9.42 12.58 -5.87
C ALA A 15 -9.55 11.58 -4.71
N LEU A 16 -8.44 11.07 -4.18
CA LEU A 16 -8.44 10.20 -2.99
C LEU A 16 -8.99 10.94 -1.76
N GLU A 17 -8.55 12.17 -1.52
CA GLU A 17 -9.06 13.01 -0.43
C GLU A 17 -10.57 13.22 -0.51
N ARG A 18 -11.09 13.42 -1.72
CA ARG A 18 -12.51 13.68 -1.94
C ARG A 18 -13.38 12.43 -1.87
N PHE A 19 -12.95 11.34 -2.52
CA PHE A 19 -13.80 10.16 -2.74
C PHE A 19 -13.50 8.99 -1.81
N ARG A 20 -12.33 8.99 -1.16
CA ARG A 20 -11.88 7.97 -0.22
C ARG A 20 -11.19 8.62 0.98
N PRO A 21 -11.84 9.55 1.71
CA PRO A 21 -11.17 10.38 2.72
C PRO A 21 -10.49 9.57 3.84
N GLY A 22 -11.00 8.36 4.14
CA GLY A 22 -10.32 7.38 4.99
C GLY A 22 -8.92 6.95 4.53
N TYR A 23 -8.46 7.32 3.32
CA TYR A 23 -7.13 6.93 2.84
C TYR A 23 -6.00 7.47 3.73
N ARG A 24 -6.23 8.58 4.45
CA ARG A 24 -5.24 9.14 5.39
C ARG A 24 -4.90 8.16 6.52
N PHE A 25 -5.81 7.28 6.89
CA PHE A 25 -5.59 6.25 7.89
C PHE A 25 -4.41 5.32 7.54
N TRP A 26 -4.19 5.05 6.24
CA TRP A 26 -3.10 4.18 5.81
C TRP A 26 -1.72 4.71 6.20
N THR A 27 -1.57 6.02 6.39
CA THR A 27 -0.31 6.59 6.90
C THR A 27 0.03 6.04 8.29
N HIS A 28 -0.97 5.86 9.15
CA HIS A 28 -0.78 5.26 10.48
C HIS A 28 -0.39 3.79 10.40
N VAL A 29 -0.93 3.05 9.44
CA VAL A 29 -0.57 1.65 9.21
C VAL A 29 0.92 1.52 8.92
N PHE A 30 1.49 2.38 8.09
CA PHE A 30 2.89 2.30 7.70
C PHE A 30 3.85 3.07 8.62
N SER A 31 3.37 3.93 9.51
CA SER A 31 4.24 4.68 10.43
C SER A 31 4.49 3.97 11.77
N HIS A 32 3.60 3.08 12.19
CA HIS A 32 3.70 2.41 13.49
C HIS A 32 4.45 1.07 13.40
N PRO A 33 5.48 0.83 14.22
CA PRO A 33 6.41 -0.28 14.02
C PRO A 33 5.92 -1.65 14.54
N ASP A 34 4.89 -1.69 15.38
CA ASP A 34 4.73 -2.76 16.37
C ASP A 34 3.71 -3.86 16.03
N GLY A 35 3.19 -3.91 14.80
CA GLY A 35 2.20 -4.91 14.38
C GLY A 35 0.88 -4.83 15.15
N SER A 36 0.67 -3.77 15.93
CA SER A 36 -0.58 -3.41 16.60
C SER A 36 -1.74 -3.32 15.61
N ILE A 37 -2.97 -3.43 16.09
CA ILE A 37 -4.16 -3.17 15.30
C ILE A 37 -4.58 -1.73 15.55
N VAL A 38 -4.49 -0.90 14.52
CA VAL A 38 -4.97 0.48 14.56
C VAL A 38 -6.39 0.55 14.00
N PHE A 39 -7.20 1.42 14.58
CA PHE A 39 -8.56 1.76 14.19
C PHE A 39 -8.61 3.23 13.82
N GLY A 40 -9.31 3.57 12.74
CA GLY A 40 -9.44 4.92 12.25
C GLY A 40 -10.83 5.21 11.71
N SER A 41 -11.17 6.50 11.63
CA SER A 41 -12.41 6.96 11.01
C SER A 41 -12.36 6.71 9.50
N ALA A 42 -13.37 6.04 8.95
CA ALA A 42 -13.48 5.85 7.50
C ALA A 42 -13.77 7.17 6.77
N GLU A 43 -14.32 8.15 7.47
CA GLU A 43 -14.76 9.44 6.94
C GLU A 43 -13.64 10.48 6.90
N THR A 44 -12.66 10.40 7.81
CA THR A 44 -11.59 11.41 7.92
C THR A 44 -10.18 10.81 7.86
N GLY A 45 -10.06 9.51 8.09
CA GLY A 45 -8.79 8.80 8.24
C GLY A 45 -8.07 9.07 9.57
N ALA A 46 -8.69 9.81 10.50
CA ALA A 46 -8.10 10.07 11.81
C ALA A 46 -7.94 8.78 12.61
N LEU A 47 -6.80 8.63 13.31
CA LEU A 47 -6.57 7.53 14.25
C LEU A 47 -7.52 7.66 15.45
N LEU A 48 -8.22 6.57 15.77
CA LEU A 48 -9.18 6.48 16.87
C LEU A 48 -8.57 5.75 18.07
N ALA A 49 -8.01 4.57 17.80
CA ALA A 49 -7.43 3.71 18.83
C ALA A 49 -6.38 2.76 18.24
N SER A 50 -5.53 2.20 19.09
CA SER A 50 -4.58 1.14 18.74
C SER A 50 -4.53 0.08 19.84
N PHE A 51 -4.47 -1.18 19.46
CA PHE A 51 -4.43 -2.32 20.38
C PHE A 51 -3.28 -3.26 20.02
N PRO A 52 -2.64 -3.93 20.98
CA PRO A 52 -1.62 -4.93 20.67
C PRO A 52 -2.23 -6.11 19.91
N ALA A 53 -1.52 -6.74 18.96
CA ALA A 53 -2.09 -7.88 18.22
C ALA A 53 -2.46 -9.09 19.11
N ARG A 54 -1.88 -9.16 20.31
CA ARG A 54 -2.11 -10.17 21.35
C ARG A 54 -2.20 -9.46 22.70
N GLY A 55 -2.81 -10.11 23.69
CA GLY A 55 -2.98 -9.53 25.03
C GLY A 55 -4.42 -9.10 25.29
N ASP A 56 -4.59 -8.32 26.35
CA ASP A 56 -5.86 -7.88 26.88
C ASP A 56 -6.24 -6.50 26.35
N TRP A 57 -7.17 -6.47 25.40
CA TRP A 57 -7.58 -5.23 24.73
C TRP A 57 -8.43 -4.33 25.63
N ALA A 58 -9.01 -4.85 26.72
CA ALA A 58 -9.76 -4.03 27.67
C ALA A 58 -8.84 -3.09 28.46
N HIS A 59 -7.57 -3.47 28.64
CA HIS A 59 -6.62 -2.75 29.49
C HIS A 59 -5.40 -2.20 28.74
N GLU A 60 -5.06 -2.79 27.58
CA GLU A 60 -3.86 -2.44 26.82
C GLU A 60 -4.16 -1.56 25.58
N GLY A 61 -5.41 -1.12 25.42
CA GLY A 61 -5.81 -0.18 24.38
C GLY A 61 -5.19 1.20 24.58
N ARG A 62 -4.77 1.84 23.48
CA ARG A 62 -4.38 3.25 23.45
C ARG A 62 -5.38 4.02 22.61
N TYR A 63 -5.83 5.16 23.12
CA TYR A 63 -6.93 5.92 22.51
C TYR A 63 -6.43 7.30 22.09
N SER A 64 -6.81 7.72 20.89
CA SER A 64 -6.48 9.05 20.34
C SER A 64 -7.68 9.99 20.39
N GLN A 65 -8.89 9.46 20.50
CA GLN A 65 -10.13 10.23 20.65
C GLN A 65 -10.73 9.99 22.04
N GLU A 66 -11.13 11.09 22.69
CA GLU A 66 -11.80 11.06 24.00
C GLU A 66 -13.12 10.28 23.94
N GLY A 67 -13.45 9.59 25.04
CA GLY A 67 -14.69 8.81 25.18
C GLY A 67 -14.63 7.39 24.62
N ILE A 68 -13.68 7.06 23.72
CA ILE A 68 -13.57 5.68 23.19
C ILE A 68 -13.15 4.69 24.28
N GLU A 69 -12.27 5.10 25.20
CA GLU A 69 -11.82 4.26 26.32
C GLU A 69 -13.00 3.75 27.16
N GLU A 70 -13.94 4.63 27.52
CA GLU A 70 -15.14 4.28 28.30
C GLU A 70 -16.04 3.27 27.59
N LEU A 71 -16.03 3.26 26.26
CA LEU A 71 -16.79 2.31 25.47
C LEU A 71 -16.14 0.92 25.48
N VAL A 72 -14.81 0.83 25.63
CA VAL A 72 -14.01 -0.38 25.39
C VAL A 72 -13.53 -1.03 26.69
N ALA A 73 -13.23 -0.22 27.71
CA ALA A 73 -12.68 -0.66 28.99
C ALA A 73 -13.59 -1.67 29.69
N ASP A 74 -12.98 -2.57 30.47
CA ASP A 74 -13.63 -3.60 31.28
C ASP A 74 -14.57 -4.57 30.54
N ARG A 75 -14.51 -4.60 29.20
CA ARG A 75 -15.27 -5.54 28.37
C ARG A 75 -14.56 -6.86 28.15
N SER A 76 -15.35 -7.89 27.90
CA SER A 76 -14.83 -9.18 27.44
C SER A 76 -14.72 -9.20 25.92
N PHE A 77 -13.55 -9.61 25.41
CA PHE A 77 -13.28 -9.68 23.97
C PHE A 77 -13.17 -11.11 23.45
N PRO A 78 -13.61 -11.37 22.20
CA PRO A 78 -13.35 -12.64 21.53
C PRO A 78 -11.86 -13.01 21.51
N ARG A 79 -11.58 -14.31 21.51
CA ARG A 79 -10.20 -14.84 21.43
C ARG A 79 -9.61 -14.73 20.03
N ARG A 80 -10.43 -14.86 18.99
CA ARG A 80 -9.98 -14.77 17.60
C ARG A 80 -9.78 -13.31 17.24
N LEU A 81 -8.65 -13.02 16.58
CA LEU A 81 -8.27 -11.65 16.25
C LEU A 81 -9.25 -10.98 15.27
N GLY A 82 -9.82 -11.74 14.31
CA GLY A 82 -10.86 -11.23 13.40
C GLY A 82 -12.10 -10.79 14.18
N ASP A 83 -12.74 -11.73 14.88
CA ASP A 83 -13.92 -11.46 15.70
C ASP A 83 -13.70 -10.34 16.72
N ARG A 84 -12.49 -10.23 17.29
CA ARG A 84 -12.13 -9.16 18.21
C ARG A 84 -12.11 -7.79 17.54
N ARG A 85 -11.59 -7.70 16.31
CA ARG A 85 -11.57 -6.45 15.54
C ARG A 85 -12.98 -6.00 15.20
N ASP A 86 -13.78 -6.94 14.71
CA ASP A 86 -15.18 -6.69 14.35
C ASP A 86 -15.95 -6.23 15.60
N HIS A 87 -15.74 -6.87 16.75
CA HIS A 87 -16.39 -6.47 17.99
C HIS A 87 -16.00 -5.07 18.48
N VAL A 88 -14.72 -4.68 18.36
CA VAL A 88 -14.30 -3.30 18.68
C VAL A 88 -14.96 -2.31 17.73
N ALA A 89 -15.02 -2.61 16.42
CA ALA A 89 -15.70 -1.76 15.46
C ALA A 89 -17.18 -1.57 15.84
N GLU A 90 -17.91 -2.66 16.15
CA GLU A 90 -19.31 -2.62 16.59
C GLU A 90 -19.52 -1.72 17.83
N ILE A 91 -18.56 -1.70 18.75
CA ILE A 91 -18.63 -0.87 19.97
C ILE A 91 -18.45 0.61 19.67
N ILE A 92 -17.50 0.97 18.80
CA ILE A 92 -17.06 2.36 18.63
C ILE A 92 -17.74 3.06 17.44
N GLU A 93 -18.24 2.32 16.45
CA GLU A 93 -18.94 2.88 15.28
C GLU A 93 -20.15 3.73 15.64
N PRO A 94 -21.01 3.36 16.62
CA PRO A 94 -22.13 4.20 17.04
C PRO A 94 -21.73 5.60 17.54
N PHE A 95 -20.49 5.74 18.02
CA PHE A 95 -19.96 7.00 18.55
C PHE A 95 -19.11 7.78 17.52
N THR A 96 -18.46 7.08 16.60
CA THR A 96 -17.44 7.67 15.70
C THR A 96 -17.84 7.69 14.22
N GLY A 97 -18.96 7.05 13.86
CA GLY A 97 -19.28 6.75 12.47
C GLY A 97 -18.53 5.51 11.97
N PRO A 98 -18.55 5.22 10.65
CA PRO A 98 -17.93 4.01 10.11
C PRO A 98 -16.43 3.95 10.38
N VAL A 99 -15.94 2.75 10.71
CA VAL A 99 -14.55 2.54 11.12
C VAL A 99 -13.81 1.65 10.13
N ILE A 100 -12.52 1.93 9.99
CA ILE A 100 -11.56 1.09 9.28
C ILE A 100 -10.46 0.65 10.24
N HIS A 101 -9.96 -0.57 10.08
CA HIS A 101 -8.88 -1.08 10.91
C HIS A 101 -7.89 -1.94 10.14
N ASN A 102 -6.63 -1.91 10.54
CA ASN A 102 -5.60 -2.75 9.94
C ASN A 102 -4.45 -3.00 10.93
N PRO A 103 -3.81 -4.17 10.94
CA PRO A 103 -2.49 -4.35 11.54
C PRO A 103 -1.46 -3.37 10.95
N THR A 104 -0.68 -2.75 11.83
CA THR A 104 0.43 -1.86 11.47
C THR A 104 1.58 -2.64 10.83
N ARG A 105 2.33 -1.94 10.00
CA ARG A 105 3.33 -2.48 9.07
C ARG A 105 4.59 -1.62 9.03
N GLY A 106 4.84 -0.77 10.02
CA GLY A 106 6.01 0.14 10.00
C GLY A 106 7.36 -0.58 9.94
N ASN A 107 7.43 -1.82 10.44
CA ASN A 107 8.62 -2.67 10.33
C ASN A 107 8.57 -3.67 9.17
N PHE A 108 7.56 -3.59 8.29
CA PHE A 108 7.35 -4.56 7.21
C PHE A 108 8.53 -4.64 6.24
N VAL A 109 9.22 -3.53 6.02
CA VAL A 109 10.37 -3.44 5.12
C VAL A 109 11.69 -3.78 5.80
N SER A 110 11.75 -3.81 7.13
CA SER A 110 12.98 -3.95 7.90
C SER A 110 13.86 -5.13 7.46
N PRO A 111 13.32 -6.33 7.10
CA PRO A 111 14.14 -7.43 6.62
C PRO A 111 14.92 -7.09 5.33
N ASN A 112 14.36 -6.25 4.47
CA ASN A 112 14.92 -5.94 3.15
C ASN A 112 15.70 -4.63 3.11
N VAL A 113 15.52 -3.74 4.09
CA VAL A 113 16.25 -2.46 4.18
C VAL A 113 17.76 -2.67 4.18
N GLY A 114 18.28 -3.68 4.87
CA GLY A 114 19.72 -3.96 4.90
C GLY A 114 20.29 -4.36 3.54
N LEU A 115 19.50 -5.02 2.70
CA LEU A 115 19.92 -5.53 1.39
C LEU A 115 19.70 -4.49 0.27
N TYR A 116 18.55 -3.83 0.28
CA TYR A 116 18.10 -2.99 -0.82
C TYR A 116 17.93 -1.51 -0.46
N GLY A 117 18.07 -1.12 0.81
CA GLY A 117 17.86 0.26 1.25
C GLY A 117 18.71 1.28 0.50
N GLY A 118 19.98 0.95 0.23
CA GLY A 118 20.88 1.80 -0.56
C GLY A 118 20.49 1.95 -2.04
N PHE A 119 19.66 1.04 -2.55
CA PHE A 119 19.20 1.05 -3.95
C PHE A 119 17.86 1.79 -4.14
N LEU A 120 17.10 2.05 -3.07
CA LEU A 120 15.76 2.66 -3.19
C LEU A 120 15.78 4.07 -3.80
N GLU A 121 16.84 4.85 -3.56
CA GLU A 121 17.00 6.16 -4.21
C GLU A 121 17.19 6.00 -5.73
N GLU A 122 18.01 5.03 -6.15
CA GLU A 122 18.18 4.74 -7.57
C GLU A 122 16.87 4.26 -8.20
N TRP A 123 16.16 3.35 -7.53
CA TRP A 123 14.83 2.87 -7.95
C TRP A 123 13.88 4.03 -8.24
N GLY A 124 13.75 4.97 -7.30
CA GLY A 124 12.92 6.17 -7.47
C GLY A 124 13.36 7.00 -8.67
N ARG A 125 14.66 7.25 -8.83
CA ARG A 125 15.23 7.96 -9.99
C ARG A 125 14.94 7.25 -11.31
N ILE A 126 14.90 5.91 -11.34
CA ILE A 126 14.52 5.18 -12.56
C ILE A 126 13.10 5.54 -12.95
N TYR A 127 12.16 5.55 -12.00
CA TYR A 127 10.76 5.91 -12.25
C TYR A 127 10.61 7.32 -12.81
N GLU A 128 11.35 8.28 -12.28
CA GLU A 128 11.32 9.67 -12.73
C GLU A 128 11.77 9.81 -14.19
N ARG A 129 12.75 9.01 -14.65
CA ARG A 129 13.18 9.00 -16.06
C ARG A 129 12.06 8.61 -17.03
N PHE A 130 11.07 7.86 -16.58
CA PHE A 130 9.89 7.49 -17.38
C PHE A 130 8.68 8.40 -17.13
N GLY A 131 8.84 9.49 -16.36
CA GLY A 131 7.75 10.40 -16.05
C GLY A 131 6.77 9.85 -15.02
N VAL A 132 7.22 8.97 -14.13
CA VAL A 132 6.46 8.50 -12.97
C VAL A 132 7.11 9.06 -11.69
N PRO A 133 6.34 9.58 -10.72
CA PRO A 133 6.90 10.05 -9.44
C PRO A 133 7.70 8.96 -8.72
N ALA A 134 8.86 9.31 -8.16
CA ALA A 134 9.69 8.39 -7.38
C ALA A 134 8.88 7.72 -6.24
N ASP A 135 8.07 8.51 -5.53
CA ASP A 135 7.23 8.03 -4.43
C ASP A 135 6.23 6.97 -4.87
N LEU A 136 5.67 7.08 -6.09
CA LEU A 136 4.78 6.05 -6.62
C LEU A 136 5.55 4.76 -6.94
N GLY A 137 6.75 4.87 -7.48
CA GLY A 137 7.60 3.70 -7.71
C GLY A 137 8.00 3.00 -6.42
N LEU A 138 8.33 3.76 -5.38
CA LEU A 138 8.64 3.23 -4.06
C LEU A 138 7.40 2.60 -3.40
N ALA A 139 6.25 3.26 -3.48
CA ALA A 139 4.99 2.74 -2.96
C ALA A 139 4.57 1.44 -3.66
N GLN A 140 4.77 1.33 -4.98
CA GLN A 140 4.51 0.10 -5.71
C GLN A 140 5.39 -1.04 -5.21
N ALA A 141 6.71 -0.85 -5.10
CA ALA A 141 7.61 -1.89 -4.62
C ALA A 141 7.38 -2.26 -3.13
N LEU A 142 6.98 -1.28 -2.31
CA LEU A 142 6.54 -1.51 -0.94
C LEU A 142 5.34 -2.46 -0.88
N VAL A 143 4.29 -2.16 -1.64
CA VAL A 143 3.01 -2.90 -1.58
C VAL A 143 3.14 -4.28 -2.22
N GLU A 144 3.82 -4.38 -3.35
CA GLU A 144 3.94 -5.62 -4.11
C GLU A 144 4.87 -6.63 -3.45
N SER A 145 5.98 -6.20 -2.84
CA SER A 145 7.02 -7.12 -2.37
C SER A 145 7.61 -6.81 -0.99
N GLY A 146 7.26 -5.68 -0.38
CA GLY A 146 7.95 -5.19 0.82
C GLY A 146 9.44 -4.94 0.57
N PHE A 147 9.80 -4.57 -0.66
CA PHE A 147 11.17 -4.47 -1.15
C PHE A 147 11.96 -5.79 -1.10
N SER A 148 11.30 -6.94 -1.15
CA SER A 148 12.00 -8.21 -1.41
C SER A 148 12.23 -8.37 -2.92
N GLY A 149 13.48 -8.57 -3.31
CA GLY A 149 13.88 -8.80 -4.71
C GLY A 149 13.67 -10.24 -5.17
N ASP A 150 13.47 -11.16 -4.25
CA ASP A 150 13.42 -12.61 -4.45
C ASP A 150 12.05 -13.23 -4.14
N VAL A 151 11.11 -12.46 -3.57
CA VAL A 151 9.75 -12.95 -3.28
C VAL A 151 9.02 -13.34 -4.56
N LYS A 152 8.36 -14.51 -4.49
CA LYS A 152 7.56 -15.08 -5.56
C LYS A 152 6.11 -15.24 -5.10
N SER A 153 5.17 -14.65 -5.82
CA SER A 153 3.74 -14.88 -5.54
C SER A 153 3.30 -16.29 -5.96
N GLU A 154 2.07 -16.67 -5.60
CA GLU A 154 1.42 -17.90 -6.08
C GLU A 154 1.32 -17.95 -7.61
N ALA A 155 1.12 -16.79 -8.25
CA ALA A 155 1.14 -16.62 -9.69
C ALA A 155 2.56 -16.58 -10.29
N ARG A 156 3.59 -16.83 -9.46
CA ARG A 156 5.02 -16.81 -9.78
C ARG A 156 5.55 -15.45 -10.23
N ALA A 157 4.89 -14.38 -9.82
CA ALA A 157 5.38 -13.03 -10.06
C ALA A 157 6.59 -12.74 -9.16
N ILE A 158 7.62 -12.06 -9.65
CA ILE A 158 8.96 -12.01 -9.00
C ILE A 158 9.37 -10.58 -8.65
N GLY A 159 10.00 -10.42 -7.49
CA GLY A 159 10.75 -9.23 -7.07
C GLY A 159 9.90 -7.99 -6.82
N PHE A 160 10.52 -6.80 -6.91
CA PHE A 160 9.95 -5.53 -6.47
C PHE A 160 8.63 -5.20 -7.14
N CYS A 161 8.51 -5.47 -8.44
CA CYS A 161 7.27 -5.17 -9.16
C CYS A 161 6.29 -6.33 -9.22
N GLN A 162 6.61 -7.48 -8.61
CA GLN A 162 5.83 -8.72 -8.78
C GLN A 162 5.51 -8.97 -10.25
N PHE A 163 6.55 -9.07 -11.08
CA PHE A 163 6.36 -9.19 -12.52
C PHE A 163 6.07 -10.63 -12.95
N LEU A 164 4.97 -10.84 -13.68
CA LEU A 164 4.56 -12.17 -14.14
C LEU A 164 5.51 -12.71 -15.23
N PRO A 165 5.97 -13.98 -15.13
CA PRO A 165 6.90 -14.59 -16.09
C PRO A 165 6.43 -14.53 -17.56
N ARG A 166 5.12 -14.60 -17.80
CA ARG A 166 4.55 -14.53 -19.15
C ARG A 166 4.71 -13.14 -19.78
N ASN A 167 4.53 -12.07 -19.00
CA ASN A 167 4.66 -10.70 -19.48
C ASN A 167 6.14 -10.39 -19.72
N TRP A 168 6.97 -10.81 -18.77
CA TRP A 168 8.42 -10.86 -18.87
C TRP A 168 8.92 -11.47 -20.18
N GLN A 169 8.58 -12.73 -20.47
CA GLN A 169 8.99 -13.43 -21.69
C GLN A 169 8.52 -12.75 -22.97
N ARG A 170 7.40 -12.02 -22.91
CA ARG A 170 6.91 -11.27 -24.05
C ARG A 170 7.77 -10.03 -24.31
N LEU A 171 8.13 -9.28 -23.26
CA LEU A 171 8.95 -8.08 -23.39
C LEU A 171 10.38 -8.42 -23.82
N ASP A 172 10.96 -9.48 -23.25
CA ASP A 172 12.31 -9.95 -23.59
C ASP A 172 12.45 -10.28 -25.09
N ARG A 173 11.38 -10.76 -25.74
CA ARG A 173 11.35 -10.99 -27.20
C ARG A 173 11.25 -9.73 -28.05
N LEU A 174 10.95 -8.58 -27.45
CA LEU A 174 10.73 -7.30 -28.15
C LEU A 174 11.94 -6.35 -28.05
N THR A 175 13.02 -6.78 -27.39
CA THR A 175 14.23 -5.98 -27.18
C THR A 175 15.47 -6.83 -27.44
N ASP A 176 16.53 -6.20 -27.94
CA ASP A 176 17.86 -6.85 -28.05
C ASP A 176 18.63 -6.82 -26.73
N HIS A 177 18.13 -6.07 -25.74
CA HIS A 177 18.69 -6.03 -24.40
C HIS A 177 18.12 -7.16 -23.55
N VAL A 178 19.01 -7.97 -22.97
CA VAL A 178 18.63 -8.93 -21.93
C VAL A 178 18.00 -8.17 -20.79
N ILE A 179 16.78 -8.55 -20.47
CA ILE A 179 16.19 -8.10 -19.22
C ILE A 179 16.46 -9.22 -18.19
N GLU A 180 16.56 -8.92 -16.91
CA GLU A 180 16.84 -9.95 -15.91
C GLU A 180 15.75 -9.85 -14.86
N VAL A 181 14.79 -10.79 -14.88
CA VAL A 181 13.62 -10.71 -13.99
C VAL A 181 14.00 -10.73 -12.51
N GLU A 182 15.19 -11.17 -12.12
CA GLU A 182 15.68 -11.14 -10.74
C GLU A 182 16.50 -9.86 -10.43
N ASN A 183 16.86 -9.09 -11.45
CA ASN A 183 17.63 -7.85 -11.34
C ASN A 183 16.69 -6.65 -11.21
N GLN A 184 16.67 -6.06 -10.00
CA GLN A 184 15.75 -4.99 -9.65
C GLN A 184 15.98 -3.71 -10.47
N THR A 185 17.21 -3.42 -10.90
CA THR A 185 17.52 -2.29 -11.78
C THR A 185 16.84 -2.44 -13.14
N THR A 186 16.86 -3.64 -13.70
CA THR A 186 16.14 -3.89 -14.97
C THR A 186 14.64 -3.87 -14.75
N GLN A 187 14.12 -4.49 -13.68
CA GLN A 187 12.69 -4.44 -13.35
C GLN A 187 12.16 -3.00 -13.27
N ALA A 188 12.86 -2.13 -12.54
CA ALA A 188 12.43 -0.75 -12.29
C ALA A 188 12.07 -0.01 -13.59
N ALA A 189 12.93 -0.13 -14.61
CA ALA A 189 12.72 0.54 -15.90
C ALA A 189 11.46 0.03 -16.61
N TYR A 190 11.21 -1.27 -16.58
CA TYR A 190 10.01 -1.86 -17.18
C TYR A 190 8.74 -1.47 -16.45
N CYS A 191 8.75 -1.50 -15.13
CA CYS A 191 7.59 -1.14 -14.33
C CYS A 191 7.25 0.34 -14.49
N ALA A 192 8.28 1.19 -14.46
CA ALA A 192 8.13 2.61 -14.71
C ALA A 192 7.58 2.90 -16.11
N ALA A 193 8.12 2.25 -17.15
CA ALA A 193 7.62 2.39 -18.52
C ALA A 193 6.16 1.91 -18.66
N TYR A 194 5.84 0.75 -18.08
CA TYR A 194 4.50 0.19 -18.14
C TYR A 194 3.49 1.08 -17.41
N LEU A 195 3.83 1.54 -16.21
CA LEU A 195 2.99 2.46 -15.44
C LEU A 195 2.85 3.82 -16.15
N ALA A 196 3.88 4.33 -16.82
CA ALA A 196 3.80 5.55 -17.62
C ALA A 196 2.83 5.40 -18.81
N VAL A 197 2.85 4.26 -19.50
CA VAL A 197 1.90 3.93 -20.57
C VAL A 197 0.47 3.88 -20.04
N LEU A 198 0.24 3.17 -18.93
CA LEU A 198 -1.09 3.07 -18.30
C LEU A 198 -1.58 4.43 -17.79
N ALA A 199 -0.73 5.21 -17.13
CA ALA A 199 -1.09 6.53 -16.64
C ALA A 199 -1.40 7.50 -17.80
N THR A 200 -0.76 7.32 -18.96
CA THR A 200 -1.09 8.06 -20.18
C THR A 200 -2.43 7.62 -20.75
N LYS A 201 -2.69 6.31 -20.83
CA LYS A 201 -3.96 5.72 -21.28
C LYS A 201 -5.14 6.25 -20.46
N TYR A 202 -4.99 6.33 -19.14
CA TYR A 202 -6.07 6.75 -18.24
C TYR A 202 -6.07 8.23 -17.87
N GLY A 203 -4.97 8.94 -18.13
CA GLY A 203 -4.77 10.29 -17.61
C GLY A 203 -4.60 10.36 -16.08
N SER A 204 -4.47 9.23 -15.38
CA SER A 204 -4.41 9.12 -13.92
C SER A 204 -3.57 7.90 -13.49
N PHE A 205 -2.82 8.00 -12.39
CA PHE A 205 -2.07 6.87 -11.83
C PHE A 205 -2.95 5.91 -11.04
N VAL A 206 -4.10 6.33 -10.51
CA VAL A 206 -5.01 5.45 -9.73
C VAL A 206 -5.54 4.26 -10.55
N PRO A 207 -6.22 4.44 -11.69
CA PRO A 207 -6.63 3.33 -12.54
C PRO A 207 -5.44 2.62 -13.20
N ALA A 208 -4.30 3.31 -13.38
CA ALA A 208 -3.09 2.68 -13.89
C ALA A 208 -2.50 1.66 -12.91
N LEU A 209 -2.38 2.01 -11.63
CA LEU A 209 -1.97 1.09 -10.56
C LEU A 209 -2.99 -0.03 -10.37
N SER A 210 -4.28 0.30 -10.48
CA SER A 210 -5.35 -0.71 -10.43
C SER A 210 -5.21 -1.73 -11.57
N GLU A 211 -4.90 -1.28 -12.79
CA GLU A 211 -4.68 -2.18 -13.94
C GLU A 211 -3.37 -2.96 -13.81
N HIS A 212 -2.32 -2.35 -13.28
CA HIS A 212 -1.08 -3.04 -12.97
C HIS A 212 -1.35 -4.26 -12.07
N HIS A 213 -2.15 -4.05 -11.01
CA HIS A 213 -2.41 -5.08 -10.01
C HIS A 213 -3.48 -6.10 -10.45
N ALA A 214 -4.59 -5.64 -11.03
CA ALA A 214 -5.75 -6.49 -11.33
C ALA A 214 -5.83 -6.94 -12.80
N GLY A 215 -5.03 -6.37 -13.70
CA GLY A 215 -5.12 -6.60 -15.15
C GLY A 215 -6.18 -5.76 -15.86
N SER A 216 -5.98 -5.57 -17.16
CA SER A 216 -6.74 -4.63 -18.01
C SER A 216 -8.23 -4.95 -18.13
N THR A 217 -8.62 -6.22 -17.97
CA THR A 217 -10.02 -6.64 -18.06
C THR A 217 -10.84 -6.29 -16.83
N ASN A 218 -10.22 -5.84 -15.75
CA ASN A 218 -10.88 -5.66 -14.45
C ASN A 218 -11.06 -4.19 -14.05
N VAL A 219 -10.35 -3.26 -14.69
CA VAL A 219 -10.50 -1.82 -14.44
C VAL A 219 -11.61 -1.25 -15.33
N GLY A 220 -12.57 -0.55 -14.72
CA GLY A 220 -13.69 0.08 -15.44
C GLY A 220 -14.86 -0.84 -15.79
N ARG A 221 -14.87 -2.07 -15.24
CA ARG A 221 -16.08 -2.90 -15.23
C ARG A 221 -17.08 -2.32 -14.22
N THR A 222 -18.24 -1.90 -14.72
CA THR A 222 -19.42 -1.53 -13.93
C THR A 222 -20.27 -2.75 -13.65
#